data_AF-A0A352DLI5-F1
#
_entry.id   AF-A0A352DLI5-F1
#
_cell.length_a   1.000
_cell.length_b   1.000
_cell.length_c   1.000
_cell.angle_alpha   90.00
_cell.angle_beta   90.00
_cell.angle_gamma   90.00
#
_symmetry.space_group_name_H-M   'P 1'
#
loop_
_entity.id
_entity.type
_entity.pdbx_description
1 polymer ?
#
loop_
_entity_poly.entity_id
_entity_poly.type
_entity_poly.pdbx_seq_one_letter_code
_entity_poly.pdbx_strand_id
1 'polypeptide(L)'
;MKLSGRVRRLLAVFIMAAVTLTGIAFVDVPETYAAAAPTATATVTIKGGAYMRKSTSMSSKKLKFANKGAKVIVRKEIFKTKSSTSTKQRWYYVSYGGQTGYMRANWLGKFVYKPVAAKAKANITYRAGAGTSMKKKGAFKRNANLSIVLQCKAKGSSAVWYKVRKGSKVFYLPGKNVTFNTNEITAPAVNNTPAPITSSDQVASSLTTTTGGTNGKPEFELSEVRYPASLGESLPFSIMGKITCSEKMEKAIVNIYNNSGKVVLTNSKIVNAKNFDIKALDAGIKFGSLKPGTYKYTFAVYVDGKKYTQISEPFKVRALAWPDKIASTAIALAWPLGTAEEKYMYNGGEASAAFKTALNEVYTNRSNWGAAPKVGASCDVFVGTVCRYSGYDEKMPRGLGDMSSGQWEHLDSSDLWQEVSYNYKESDLRNGDIIIYQRPTGSEHICIYVKINGKGYLAEAAIKTYYGHISKITSGSKIFKSSDKKKFKVYRAAN
;
A
#
# COMPACT_ATOMS: atom_id res chain seq x y z
N MET A 1 24.24 11.93 78.84
CA MET A 1 23.49 10.66 78.71
C MET A 1 23.57 10.20 77.26
N LYS A 2 24.23 9.07 77.00
CA LYS A 2 24.35 8.45 75.67
C LYS A 2 22.96 7.97 75.23
N LEU A 3 22.43 8.48 74.12
CA LEU A 3 21.41 7.77 73.35
C LEU A 3 21.99 7.35 71.99
N SER A 4 21.66 6.13 71.62
CA SER A 4 22.43 5.21 70.79
C SER A 4 22.22 5.41 69.28
N GLY A 5 23.23 4.98 68.51
CA GLY A 5 23.39 5.13 67.05
C GLY A 5 22.35 4.45 66.15
N ARG A 6 21.13 4.19 66.62
CA ARG A 6 20.00 3.72 65.80
C ARG A 6 18.96 4.80 65.47
N VAL A 7 19.04 6.00 66.07
CA VAL A 7 18.11 7.12 65.76
C VAL A 7 18.67 8.08 64.70
N ARG A 8 19.97 8.03 64.40
CA ARG A 8 20.59 8.79 63.28
C ARG A 8 20.29 8.24 61.88
N ARG A 9 19.49 7.17 61.76
CA ARG A 9 19.04 6.61 60.46
C ARG A 9 17.57 6.88 60.12
N LEU A 10 16.84 7.63 60.95
CA LEU A 10 15.42 7.91 60.72
C LEU A 10 15.06 9.40 60.58
N LEU A 11 16.02 10.32 60.71
CA LEU A 11 15.80 11.76 60.57
C LEU A 11 16.52 12.39 59.36
N ALA A 12 16.82 11.58 58.33
CA ALA A 12 17.24 12.03 56.99
C ALA A 12 16.18 11.68 55.92
N VAL A 13 14.95 11.37 56.34
CA VAL A 13 13.89 10.80 55.49
C VAL A 13 12.73 11.78 55.24
N PHE A 14 12.67 12.94 55.88
CA PHE A 14 11.58 13.88 55.63
C PHE A 14 12.09 15.33 55.50
N ILE A 15 11.96 15.85 54.28
CA ILE A 15 11.88 17.28 53.91
C ILE A 15 13.22 18.02 53.83
N MET A 16 13.89 17.91 52.67
CA MET A 16 14.56 19.03 51.95
C MET A 16 15.19 18.51 50.65
N ALA A 17 14.34 18.24 49.66
CA ALA A 17 14.64 18.36 48.22
C ALA A 17 13.33 18.19 47.43
N ALA A 18 12.36 19.06 47.71
CA ALA A 18 11.23 19.32 46.83
C ALA A 18 11.72 20.22 45.68
N VAL A 19 12.37 19.64 44.68
CA VAL A 19 12.59 20.24 43.36
C VAL A 19 12.41 19.14 42.32
N THR A 20 11.24 19.15 41.69
CA THR A 20 10.92 18.61 40.36
C THR A 20 11.76 17.42 39.86
N LEU A 21 11.32 16.21 40.14
CA LEU A 21 11.28 15.19 39.08
C LEU A 21 9.82 14.91 38.79
N THR A 22 9.29 15.68 37.84
CA THR A 22 8.19 15.22 37.01
C THR A 22 8.46 13.77 36.67
N GLY A 23 7.52 12.90 37.09
CA GLY A 23 7.39 11.60 36.46
C GLY A 23 7.16 11.88 34.99
N ILE A 24 8.23 11.90 34.21
CA ILE A 24 8.17 11.68 32.77
C ILE A 24 7.67 10.23 32.70
N ALA A 25 6.35 10.08 32.74
CA ALA A 25 5.70 9.04 31.98
C ALA A 25 6.27 9.25 30.57
N PHE A 26 7.28 8.45 30.23
CA PHE A 26 7.59 8.20 28.85
C PHE A 26 6.30 7.63 28.28
N VAL A 27 5.45 8.52 27.77
CA VAL A 27 4.50 8.17 26.74
C VAL A 27 5.41 7.57 25.68
N ASP A 28 5.37 6.24 25.57
CA ASP A 28 5.87 5.55 24.39
C ASP A 28 5.14 6.24 23.23
N VAL A 29 5.78 7.27 22.65
CA VAL A 29 5.44 7.76 21.33
C VAL A 29 5.53 6.49 20.49
N PRO A 30 4.43 6.00 19.90
CA PRO A 30 4.51 4.82 19.07
C PRO A 30 5.52 5.17 17.97
N GLU A 31 6.70 4.52 17.99
CA GLU A 31 7.69 4.60 16.91
C GLU A 31 6.88 4.38 15.62
N THR A 32 6.62 5.44 14.86
CA THR A 32 5.80 5.37 13.65
C THR A 32 6.64 4.64 12.61
N TYR A 33 6.40 3.33 12.48
CA TYR A 33 7.12 2.49 11.54
C TYR A 33 6.75 2.89 10.12
N ALA A 34 7.58 3.72 9.48
CA ALA A 34 7.54 4.00 8.06
C ALA A 34 7.54 2.70 7.26
N ALA A 35 6.54 2.51 6.38
CA ALA A 35 6.46 1.32 5.54
C ALA A 35 7.53 1.36 4.43
N ALA A 36 8.69 0.83 4.78
CA ALA A 36 9.65 0.04 4.00
C ALA A 36 10.56 -0.79 4.95
N ALA A 37 10.16 -0.92 6.22
CA ALA A 37 10.98 -1.59 7.22
C ALA A 37 11.00 -3.12 6.96
N PRO A 38 12.17 -3.75 7.05
CA PRO A 38 12.28 -5.20 6.89
C PRO A 38 11.44 -5.91 7.97
N THR A 39 10.52 -6.77 7.55
CA THR A 39 9.60 -7.51 8.43
C THR A 39 9.67 -9.00 8.17
N ALA A 40 9.14 -9.79 9.11
CA ALA A 40 8.96 -11.23 8.93
C ALA A 40 7.60 -11.66 9.45
N THR A 41 7.07 -12.76 8.94
CA THR A 41 5.98 -13.49 9.58
C THR A 41 6.57 -14.63 10.40
N ALA A 42 6.06 -14.88 11.60
CA ALA A 42 6.47 -16.01 12.42
C ALA A 42 5.25 -16.73 13.00
N THR A 43 5.39 -18.01 13.31
CA THR A 43 4.36 -18.83 13.94
C THR A 43 4.63 -18.96 15.44
N VAL A 44 3.59 -18.84 16.26
CA VAL A 44 3.66 -19.17 17.69
C VAL A 44 3.78 -20.69 17.84
N THR A 45 4.89 -21.17 18.39
CA THR A 45 5.20 -22.62 18.48
C THR A 45 5.06 -23.19 19.87
N ILE A 46 5.05 -22.35 20.92
CA ILE A 46 4.97 -22.79 22.30
C ILE A 46 3.62 -23.47 22.61
N LYS A 47 3.68 -24.57 23.39
CA LYS A 47 2.51 -25.31 23.85
C LYS A 47 1.64 -24.39 24.72
N GLY A 48 0.34 -24.37 24.45
CA GLY A 48 -0.61 -23.49 25.15
C GLY A 48 -0.59 -22.02 24.68
N GLY A 49 0.12 -21.67 23.61
CA GLY A 49 0.16 -20.29 23.10
C GLY A 49 0.93 -19.33 24.01
N ALA A 50 0.86 -18.04 23.71
CA ALA A 50 1.56 -17.02 24.49
C ALA A 50 0.88 -15.65 24.46
N TYR A 51 0.98 -14.94 25.58
CA TYR A 51 0.62 -13.53 25.67
C TYR A 51 1.74 -12.65 25.09
N MET A 52 1.35 -11.68 24.28
CA MET A 52 2.17 -10.51 24.02
C MET A 52 2.38 -9.71 25.31
N ARG A 53 3.51 -9.01 25.39
CA ARG A 53 3.96 -8.27 26.57
C ARG A 53 4.15 -6.79 26.24
N LYS A 54 3.90 -5.90 27.21
CA LYS A 54 4.06 -4.45 27.02
C LYS A 54 5.53 -4.04 26.88
N SER A 55 6.46 -4.78 27.46
CA SER A 55 7.91 -4.55 27.31
C SER A 55 8.67 -5.86 27.14
N THR A 56 9.99 -5.79 26.98
CA THR A 56 10.88 -6.96 26.90
C THR A 56 11.14 -7.61 28.27
N SER A 57 10.07 -7.90 29.01
CA SER A 57 10.06 -8.53 30.31
C SER A 57 8.88 -9.50 30.47
N MET A 58 9.14 -10.64 31.09
CA MET A 58 8.12 -11.64 31.45
C MET A 58 7.14 -11.16 32.51
N SER A 59 7.53 -10.18 33.33
CA SER A 59 6.68 -9.57 34.36
C SER A 59 5.84 -8.40 33.83
N SER A 60 6.08 -7.93 32.61
CA SER A 60 5.30 -6.81 32.06
C SER A 60 3.87 -7.20 31.72
N LYS A 61 2.99 -6.19 31.66
CA LYS A 61 1.56 -6.33 31.37
C LYS A 61 1.32 -7.26 30.18
N LYS A 62 0.47 -8.26 30.39
CA LYS A 62 -0.05 -9.13 29.34
C LYS A 62 -0.96 -8.31 28.44
N LEU A 63 -0.72 -8.41 27.13
CA LEU A 63 -1.54 -7.82 26.08
C LEU A 63 -2.37 -8.94 25.43
N LYS A 64 -2.52 -8.94 24.11
CA LYS A 64 -3.25 -9.98 23.38
C LYS A 64 -2.62 -11.37 23.52
N PHE A 65 -3.46 -12.38 23.69
CA PHE A 65 -3.09 -13.80 23.68
C PHE A 65 -3.09 -14.35 22.26
N ALA A 66 -2.05 -15.11 21.90
CA ALA A 66 -1.93 -15.77 20.60
C ALA A 66 -1.82 -17.29 20.78
N ASN A 67 -2.75 -18.02 20.14
CA ASN A 67 -2.78 -19.48 20.16
C ASN A 67 -1.54 -20.09 19.50
N LYS A 68 -1.19 -21.34 19.86
CA LYS A 68 -0.21 -22.13 19.08
C LYS A 68 -0.68 -22.20 17.63
N GLY A 69 0.24 -21.99 16.69
CA GLY A 69 -0.07 -21.93 15.26
C GLY A 69 -0.44 -20.54 14.76
N ALA A 70 -0.72 -19.57 15.64
CA ALA A 70 -1.04 -18.20 15.24
C ALA A 70 0.14 -17.57 14.48
N LYS A 71 -0.18 -16.87 13.41
CA LYS A 71 0.79 -16.10 12.62
C LYS A 71 0.86 -14.67 13.15
N VAL A 72 2.08 -14.22 13.47
CA VAL A 72 2.36 -12.86 13.96
C VAL A 72 3.31 -12.14 13.00
N ILE A 73 3.17 -10.82 12.88
CA ILE A 73 4.09 -10.00 12.09
C ILE A 73 5.20 -9.50 13.01
N VAL A 74 6.43 -9.91 12.73
CA VAL A 74 7.66 -9.50 13.42
C VAL A 74 8.24 -8.26 12.75
N ARG A 75 8.42 -7.20 13.54
CA ARG A 75 8.93 -5.90 13.06
C ARG A 75 10.37 -5.64 13.50
N LYS A 76 10.77 -6.15 14.67
CA LYS A 76 12.07 -5.85 15.27
C LYS A 76 12.55 -6.97 16.18
N GLU A 77 13.86 -7.23 16.19
CA GLU A 77 14.52 -8.13 17.15
C GLU A 77 15.27 -7.29 18.21
N ILE A 78 15.11 -7.61 19.49
CA ILE A 78 15.74 -6.89 20.61
C ILE A 78 16.56 -7.86 21.43
N PHE A 79 17.82 -7.52 21.67
CA PHE A 79 18.74 -8.27 22.54
C PHE A 79 18.71 -7.73 23.97
N LYS A 80 18.65 -8.65 24.96
CA LYS A 80 18.71 -8.31 26.40
C LYS A 80 20.11 -8.46 27.01
N THR A 81 21.07 -8.96 26.24
CA THR A 81 22.47 -9.13 26.65
C THR A 81 23.41 -8.56 25.58
N LYS A 82 24.65 -8.25 25.96
CA LYS A 82 25.68 -7.75 25.02
C LYS A 82 26.50 -8.87 24.36
N SER A 83 26.35 -10.12 24.84
CA SER A 83 27.21 -11.25 24.46
C SER A 83 26.47 -12.55 24.08
N SER A 84 25.20 -12.73 24.44
CA SER A 84 24.47 -13.98 24.18
C SER A 84 23.54 -13.88 22.97
N THR A 85 23.55 -14.92 22.15
CA THR A 85 22.64 -15.11 21.01
C THR A 85 21.47 -16.05 21.34
N SER A 86 21.34 -16.46 22.61
CA SER A 86 20.27 -17.37 23.06
C SER A 86 18.89 -16.78 22.80
N THR A 87 17.96 -17.60 22.30
CA THR A 87 16.55 -17.23 22.10
C THR A 87 15.85 -16.81 23.40
N LYS A 88 16.34 -17.26 24.56
CA LYS A 88 15.84 -16.83 25.88
C LYS A 88 16.20 -15.38 26.21
N GLN A 89 17.25 -14.84 25.59
CA GLN A 89 17.77 -13.48 25.79
C GLN A 89 17.39 -12.52 24.65
N ARG A 90 16.43 -12.92 23.82
CA ARG A 90 15.95 -12.14 22.68
C ARG A 90 14.43 -12.03 22.70
N TRP A 91 13.97 -10.89 22.24
CA TRP A 91 12.55 -10.56 22.13
C TRP A 91 12.26 -10.04 20.74
N TYR A 92 11.05 -10.26 20.27
CA TYR A 92 10.54 -9.69 19.04
C TYR A 92 9.46 -8.67 19.36
N TYR A 93 9.52 -7.51 18.73
CA TYR A 93 8.38 -6.60 18.67
C TYR A 93 7.47 -7.05 17.51
N VAL A 94 6.23 -7.37 17.83
CA VAL A 94 5.28 -8.04 16.94
C VAL A 94 3.94 -7.32 16.87
N SER A 95 3.20 -7.56 15.80
CA SER A 95 1.82 -7.14 15.59
C SER A 95 0.92 -8.37 15.46
N TYR A 96 -0.17 -8.42 16.22
CA TYR A 96 -1.14 -9.52 16.19
C TYR A 96 -2.53 -9.04 16.64
N GLY A 97 -3.57 -9.36 15.86
CA GLY A 97 -4.97 -9.06 16.19
C GLY A 97 -5.25 -7.58 16.47
N GLY A 98 -4.65 -6.68 15.69
CA GLY A 98 -4.79 -5.22 15.85
C GLY A 98 -3.92 -4.59 16.94
N GLN A 99 -3.15 -5.36 17.71
CA GLN A 99 -2.31 -4.85 18.79
C GLN A 99 -0.82 -5.11 18.52
N THR A 100 0.04 -4.26 19.07
CA THR A 100 1.50 -4.42 19.05
C THR A 100 2.07 -4.64 20.44
N GLY A 101 3.23 -5.31 20.51
CA GLY A 101 3.83 -5.72 21.78
C GLY A 101 5.01 -6.66 21.58
N TYR A 102 5.49 -7.28 22.65
CA TYR A 102 6.71 -8.07 22.67
C TYR A 102 6.42 -9.56 22.91
N MET A 103 7.08 -10.44 22.17
CA MET A 103 7.08 -11.89 22.40
C MET A 103 8.50 -12.41 22.51
N ARG A 104 8.72 -13.41 23.36
CA ARG A 104 10.05 -14.00 23.55
C ARG A 104 10.45 -14.80 22.32
N ALA A 105 11.72 -14.74 21.92
CA ALA A 105 12.14 -15.33 20.65
C ALA A 105 11.99 -16.85 20.58
N ASN A 106 12.07 -17.56 21.71
CA ASN A 106 11.87 -19.02 21.77
C ASN A 106 10.39 -19.45 21.69
N TRP A 107 9.44 -18.52 21.65
CA TRP A 107 8.01 -18.83 21.44
C TRP A 107 7.62 -18.79 19.97
N LEU A 108 8.52 -18.30 19.12
CA LEU A 108 8.28 -18.08 17.70
C LEU A 108 9.19 -18.98 16.87
N GLY A 109 8.64 -19.53 15.79
CA GLY A 109 9.37 -20.34 14.81
C GLY A 109 8.79 -20.13 13.41
N LYS A 110 9.26 -20.93 12.44
CA LYS A 110 8.80 -20.88 11.03
C LYS A 110 8.82 -19.46 10.44
N PHE A 111 9.95 -18.78 10.59
CA PHE A 111 10.10 -17.40 10.12
C PHE A 111 10.10 -17.34 8.60
N VAL A 112 9.21 -16.52 8.04
CA VAL A 112 9.19 -16.12 6.64
C VAL A 112 9.62 -14.66 6.58
N TYR A 113 10.88 -14.43 6.24
CA TYR A 113 11.44 -13.09 6.11
C TYR A 113 11.01 -12.45 4.79
N LYS A 114 10.79 -11.13 4.80
CA LYS A 114 10.67 -10.29 3.59
C LYS A 114 11.94 -9.45 3.47
N PRO A 115 12.98 -9.94 2.78
CA PRO A 115 14.25 -9.24 2.70
C PRO A 115 14.10 -7.94 1.89
N VAL A 116 14.81 -6.91 2.32
CA VAL A 116 14.93 -5.63 1.65
C VAL A 116 16.37 -5.48 1.16
N ALA A 117 16.55 -5.17 -0.11
CA ALA A 117 17.86 -4.94 -0.70
C ALA A 117 18.49 -3.65 -0.17
N ALA A 118 19.79 -3.69 0.11
CA ALA A 118 20.57 -2.55 0.53
C ALA A 118 22.02 -2.68 0.06
N LYS A 119 22.79 -1.61 0.13
CA LYS A 119 24.23 -1.57 -0.13
C LYS A 119 25.01 -1.14 1.10
N ALA A 120 26.24 -1.62 1.19
CA ALA A 120 27.17 -1.23 2.24
C ALA A 120 27.81 0.14 1.94
N LYS A 121 27.53 1.17 2.75
CA LYS A 121 28.10 2.53 2.60
C LYS A 121 29.62 2.58 2.85
N ALA A 122 30.15 1.61 3.60
CA ALA A 122 31.57 1.47 3.91
C ALA A 122 31.89 -0.02 4.15
N ASN A 123 33.13 -0.36 4.46
CA ASN A 123 33.44 -1.71 4.96
C ASN A 123 32.70 -1.93 6.28
N ILE A 124 31.86 -2.97 6.37
CA ILE A 124 30.99 -3.23 7.53
C ILE A 124 31.33 -4.57 8.16
N THR A 125 31.76 -4.57 9.41
CA THR A 125 31.88 -5.81 10.20
C THR A 125 30.50 -6.37 10.55
N TYR A 126 30.23 -7.63 10.20
CA TYR A 126 29.05 -8.36 10.65
C TYR A 126 29.36 -9.30 11.82
N ARG A 127 28.37 -9.51 12.68
CA ARG A 127 28.51 -10.12 14.01
C ARG A 127 27.44 -11.19 14.25
N ALA A 128 27.65 -11.99 15.30
CA ALA A 128 26.72 -13.04 15.72
C ALA A 128 25.41 -12.50 16.34
N GLY A 129 25.39 -11.24 16.79
CA GLY A 129 24.25 -10.56 17.39
C GLY A 129 24.35 -9.04 17.21
N ALA A 130 23.28 -8.31 17.56
CA ALA A 130 23.30 -6.84 17.50
C ALA A 130 24.13 -6.25 18.66
N GLY A 131 25.15 -5.47 18.32
CA GLY A 131 26.03 -4.80 19.29
C GLY A 131 27.51 -4.98 18.98
N THR A 132 28.34 -3.99 19.30
CA THR A 132 29.79 -4.01 19.05
C THR A 132 30.55 -5.00 19.94
N SER A 133 29.98 -5.42 21.07
CA SER A 133 30.52 -6.46 21.96
C SER A 133 30.21 -7.89 21.49
N MET A 134 29.32 -8.07 20.51
CA MET A 134 28.99 -9.40 19.97
C MET A 134 30.13 -9.93 19.10
N LYS A 135 30.38 -11.25 19.14
CA LYS A 135 31.48 -11.92 18.41
C LYS A 135 31.47 -11.54 16.92
N LYS A 136 32.60 -11.03 16.42
CA LYS A 136 32.84 -10.72 15.00
C LYS A 136 32.77 -12.03 14.19
N LYS A 137 32.15 -11.97 13.01
CA LYS A 137 32.00 -13.13 12.11
C LYS A 137 32.58 -12.88 10.71
N GLY A 138 32.81 -11.63 10.36
CA GLY A 138 33.49 -11.24 9.12
C GLY A 138 33.15 -9.79 8.76
N ALA A 139 33.40 -9.41 7.51
CA ALA A 139 33.04 -8.09 7.00
C ALA A 139 32.46 -8.16 5.58
N PHE A 140 31.58 -7.21 5.26
CA PHE A 140 31.19 -6.86 3.90
C PHE A 140 32.07 -5.70 3.44
N LYS A 141 32.56 -5.75 2.20
CA LYS A 141 33.26 -4.62 1.58
C LYS A 141 32.27 -3.48 1.29
N ARG A 142 32.77 -2.25 1.15
CA ARG A 142 32.01 -1.11 0.61
C ARG A 142 31.32 -1.52 -0.70
N ASN A 143 30.12 -1.01 -0.92
CA ASN A 143 29.23 -1.29 -2.06
C ASN A 143 28.75 -2.75 -2.18
N ALA A 144 29.05 -3.62 -1.21
CA ALA A 144 28.49 -4.97 -1.20
C ALA A 144 26.96 -4.92 -1.12
N ASN A 145 26.31 -5.80 -1.89
CA ASN A 145 24.88 -6.02 -1.83
C ASN A 145 24.50 -6.75 -0.54
N LEU A 146 23.47 -6.25 0.15
CA LEU A 146 22.99 -6.72 1.44
C LEU A 146 21.53 -7.11 1.33
N SER A 147 21.17 -8.25 1.94
CA SER A 147 19.79 -8.74 2.05
C SER A 147 19.29 -8.55 3.49
N ILE A 148 18.66 -7.41 3.77
CA ILE A 148 18.25 -7.02 5.12
C ILE A 148 16.90 -7.64 5.48
N VAL A 149 16.84 -8.44 6.55
CA VAL A 149 15.63 -9.23 6.88
C VAL A 149 14.85 -8.75 8.09
N LEU A 150 15.49 -8.04 9.03
CA LEU A 150 14.83 -7.40 10.18
C LEU A 150 15.65 -6.22 10.72
N GLN A 151 14.98 -5.25 11.31
CA GLN A 151 15.62 -4.28 12.18
C GLN A 151 15.93 -4.92 13.54
N CYS A 152 17.01 -4.49 14.19
CA CYS A 152 17.45 -4.97 15.50
C CYS A 152 17.85 -3.82 16.43
N LYS A 153 17.72 -4.05 17.75
CA LYS A 153 18.30 -3.19 18.79
C LYS A 153 19.24 -4.02 19.68
N ALA A 154 20.42 -3.48 19.94
CA ALA A 154 21.36 -4.01 20.94
C ALA A 154 20.87 -3.68 22.36
N LYS A 155 21.36 -4.41 23.37
CA LYS A 155 21.00 -4.14 24.78
C LYS A 155 21.36 -2.70 25.17
N GLY A 156 20.37 -1.95 25.62
CA GLY A 156 20.57 -0.61 26.20
C GLY A 156 21.10 0.42 25.21
N SER A 157 20.87 0.22 23.91
CA SER A 157 21.31 1.14 22.86
C SER A 157 20.14 1.60 22.01
N SER A 158 20.12 2.89 21.67
CA SER A 158 19.23 3.48 20.67
C SER A 158 19.71 3.19 19.24
N ALA A 159 20.95 2.74 19.06
CA ALA A 159 21.53 2.49 17.75
C ALA A 159 20.76 1.41 16.99
N VAL A 160 20.44 1.72 15.74
CA VAL A 160 19.80 0.78 14.82
C VAL A 160 20.84 -0.23 14.32
N TRP A 161 20.48 -1.50 14.43
CA TRP A 161 21.18 -2.62 13.80
C TRP A 161 20.26 -3.30 12.80
N TYR A 162 20.82 -4.04 11.87
CA TYR A 162 20.06 -4.86 10.94
C TYR A 162 20.50 -6.31 11.00
N LYS A 163 19.53 -7.21 10.91
CA LYS A 163 19.74 -8.62 10.61
C LYS A 163 19.84 -8.77 9.10
N VAL A 164 20.93 -9.38 8.64
CA VAL A 164 21.25 -9.55 7.23
C VAL A 164 21.38 -11.04 6.91
N ARG A 165 20.87 -11.46 5.75
CA ARG A 165 21.03 -12.82 5.24
C ARG A 165 22.29 -12.90 4.37
N LYS A 166 23.09 -13.94 4.58
CA LYS A 166 24.26 -14.31 3.78
C LYS A 166 24.21 -15.81 3.55
N GLY A 167 23.77 -16.22 2.35
CA GLY A 167 23.42 -17.61 2.05
C GLY A 167 22.27 -18.11 2.94
N SER A 168 22.45 -19.28 3.56
CA SER A 168 21.50 -19.87 4.53
C SER A 168 21.61 -19.30 5.94
N LYS A 169 22.64 -18.47 6.22
CA LYS A 169 22.94 -17.95 7.55
C LYS A 169 22.49 -16.49 7.69
N VAL A 170 22.25 -16.09 8.94
CA VAL A 170 21.92 -14.70 9.29
C VAL A 170 23.00 -14.11 10.20
N PHE A 171 23.30 -12.83 9.99
CA PHE A 171 24.27 -12.06 10.76
C PHE A 171 23.70 -10.69 11.11
N TYR A 172 24.44 -9.90 11.90
CA TYR A 172 23.99 -8.59 12.36
C TYR A 172 25.04 -7.52 12.07
N LEU A 173 24.60 -6.38 11.55
CA LEU A 173 25.48 -5.26 11.17
C LEU A 173 24.92 -3.91 11.65
N PRO A 174 25.77 -2.88 11.86
CA PRO A 174 25.34 -1.55 12.29
C PRO A 174 24.60 -0.82 11.15
N GLY A 175 23.45 -0.23 11.46
CA GLY A 175 22.59 0.43 10.47
C GLY A 175 23.18 1.71 9.88
N LYS A 176 24.04 2.43 10.62
CA LYS A 176 24.68 3.69 10.17
C LYS A 176 25.50 3.54 8.88
N ASN A 177 25.90 2.33 8.53
CA ASN A 177 26.72 2.03 7.35
C ASN A 177 25.92 1.32 6.25
N VAL A 178 24.59 1.29 6.33
CA VAL A 178 23.71 0.67 5.33
C VAL A 178 22.92 1.74 4.61
N THR A 179 22.88 1.65 3.28
CA THR A 179 22.04 2.47 2.43
C THR A 179 21.04 1.56 1.74
N PHE A 180 19.74 1.79 1.90
CA PHE A 180 18.75 1.03 1.13
C PHE A 180 18.78 1.52 -0.31
N ASN A 181 18.81 0.58 -1.26
CA ASN A 181 18.76 0.91 -2.67
C ASN A 181 17.36 1.47 -2.94
N THR A 182 17.26 2.76 -3.24
CA THR A 182 16.01 3.36 -3.69
C THR A 182 15.76 3.12 -5.17
N ASN A 183 16.74 2.56 -5.90
CA ASN A 183 16.66 2.14 -7.30
C ASN A 183 17.33 0.75 -7.42
N GLU A 184 16.73 -0.18 -8.17
CA GLU A 184 17.14 -1.59 -8.39
C GLU A 184 16.68 -2.60 -7.32
N ILE A 185 15.56 -3.28 -7.62
CA ILE A 185 15.25 -4.61 -7.08
C ILE A 185 15.31 -5.59 -8.24
N THR A 186 16.47 -6.21 -8.46
CA THR A 186 16.53 -7.55 -9.08
C THR A 186 15.89 -8.55 -8.12
N ALA A 187 14.75 -9.11 -8.53
CA ALA A 187 14.04 -10.15 -7.81
C ALA A 187 14.85 -11.46 -7.79
N PRO A 188 14.99 -12.15 -6.64
CA PRO A 188 15.31 -13.57 -6.66
C PRO A 188 14.05 -14.37 -7.04
N ALA A 189 14.20 -15.28 -8.00
CA ALA A 189 13.17 -16.20 -8.43
C ALA A 189 12.57 -16.99 -7.24
N VAL A 190 11.25 -16.87 -7.01
CA VAL A 190 10.40 -17.92 -6.41
C VAL A 190 8.97 -17.78 -6.93
N ASN A 191 8.56 -18.81 -7.68
CA ASN A 191 7.24 -19.39 -7.91
C ASN A 191 6.00 -18.74 -7.27
N ASN A 192 5.08 -18.38 -8.18
CA ASN A 192 3.62 -18.52 -8.15
C ASN A 192 2.77 -17.77 -7.09
N THR A 193 1.87 -16.96 -7.65
CA THR A 193 0.55 -16.49 -7.17
C THR A 193 0.51 -15.15 -6.39
N PRO A 194 0.39 -14.00 -7.09
CA PRO A 194 -0.09 -12.73 -6.55
C PRO A 194 -1.61 -12.77 -6.30
N ALA A 195 -1.99 -12.17 -5.19
CA ALA A 195 -3.36 -12.04 -4.74
C ALA A 195 -4.17 -11.07 -5.63
N PRO A 196 -5.52 -11.20 -5.68
CA PRO A 196 -6.42 -10.37 -6.47
C PRO A 196 -6.34 -8.88 -6.10
N ILE A 197 -6.36 -7.97 -7.08
CA ILE A 197 -6.69 -6.56 -6.80
C ILE A 197 -8.16 -6.53 -6.34
N THR A 198 -8.38 -6.05 -5.13
CA THR A 198 -9.71 -5.61 -4.68
C THR A 198 -9.62 -4.11 -4.45
N SER A 199 -10.68 -3.48 -3.97
CA SER A 199 -10.63 -2.12 -3.39
C SER A 199 -9.64 -1.95 -2.21
N SER A 200 -8.78 -2.94 -1.97
CA SER A 200 -7.59 -2.96 -1.12
C SER A 200 -6.47 -1.98 -1.51
N ASP A 201 -6.47 -1.43 -2.73
CA ASP A 201 -5.51 -0.40 -3.13
C ASP A 201 -5.96 1.03 -2.88
N GLN A 202 -7.24 1.20 -2.56
CA GLN A 202 -7.89 2.44 -2.14
C GLN A 202 -8.40 2.23 -0.72
N VAL A 203 -7.47 2.15 0.23
CA VAL A 203 -7.85 2.05 1.65
C VAL A 203 -8.31 3.42 2.09
N ALA A 204 -9.59 3.54 2.41
CA ALA A 204 -10.15 4.73 3.04
C ALA A 204 -10.15 4.55 4.56
N SER A 205 -9.87 5.62 5.28
CA SER A 205 -10.12 5.70 6.72
C SER A 205 -11.48 6.35 6.95
N SER A 206 -12.20 5.84 7.95
CA SER A 206 -13.46 6.38 8.42
C SER A 206 -13.30 7.01 9.81
N LEU A 207 -13.91 8.18 10.02
CA LEU A 207 -13.91 8.86 11.32
C LEU A 207 -15.31 9.35 11.68
N THR A 208 -15.72 9.05 12.91
CA THR A 208 -16.86 9.67 13.59
C THR A 208 -16.36 10.14 14.95
N THR A 209 -16.47 11.43 15.23
CA THR A 209 -15.95 12.03 16.47
C THR A 209 -16.82 13.19 16.92
N THR A 210 -17.16 13.19 18.21
CA THR A 210 -17.79 14.29 18.95
C THR A 210 -16.76 14.88 19.91
N THR A 211 -16.64 16.20 19.93
CA THR A 211 -15.68 16.91 20.80
C THR A 211 -16.46 17.81 21.76
N GLY A 212 -16.65 17.35 23.00
CA GLY A 212 -17.40 18.12 24.01
C GLY A 212 -16.76 19.47 24.32
N GLY A 213 -17.58 20.53 24.27
CA GLY A 213 -17.15 21.90 24.56
C GLY A 213 -16.66 22.11 25.99
N THR A 214 -15.56 22.83 26.16
CA THR A 214 -15.18 23.50 27.41
C THR A 214 -15.18 25.00 27.16
N ASN A 215 -15.58 25.79 28.17
CA ASN A 215 -15.89 27.23 28.11
C ASN A 215 -15.03 28.01 27.09
N GLY A 216 -15.69 28.47 26.01
CA GLY A 216 -15.14 29.44 25.05
C GLY A 216 -14.52 28.90 23.74
N LYS A 217 -14.67 27.61 23.41
CA LYS A 217 -14.26 27.06 22.09
C LYS A 217 -15.44 26.49 21.31
N PRO A 218 -15.46 26.62 19.96
CA PRO A 218 -16.48 25.98 19.14
C PRO A 218 -16.41 24.45 19.26
N GLU A 219 -17.57 23.82 19.36
CA GLU A 219 -17.73 22.37 19.38
C GLU A 219 -17.96 21.86 17.96
N PHE A 220 -17.28 20.77 17.62
CA PHE A 220 -17.36 20.16 16.29
C PHE A 220 -17.77 18.71 16.41
N GLU A 221 -18.62 18.28 15.47
CA GLU A 221 -18.97 16.89 15.26
C GLU A 221 -18.73 16.52 13.80
N LEU A 222 -17.99 15.42 13.61
CA LEU A 222 -17.72 14.81 12.32
C LEU A 222 -18.49 13.51 12.21
N SER A 223 -19.20 13.32 11.10
CA SER A 223 -19.92 12.10 10.79
C SER A 223 -19.65 11.63 9.37
N GLU A 224 -19.62 10.30 9.20
CA GLU A 224 -19.50 9.63 7.88
C GLU A 224 -18.27 10.06 7.07
N VAL A 225 -17.21 10.51 7.75
CA VAL A 225 -16.02 11.05 7.08
C VAL A 225 -15.26 9.93 6.39
N ARG A 226 -14.93 10.14 5.12
CA ARG A 226 -14.08 9.28 4.30
C ARG A 226 -12.90 10.08 3.75
N TYR A 227 -11.68 9.65 4.05
CA TYR A 227 -10.44 10.24 3.56
C TYR A 227 -9.41 9.14 3.22
N PRO A 228 -8.37 9.43 2.41
CA PRO A 228 -7.45 8.38 1.97
C PRO A 228 -6.54 7.91 3.11
N ALA A 229 -6.29 6.61 3.18
CA ALA A 229 -5.26 5.99 4.02
C ALA A 229 -4.13 5.40 3.17
N SER A 230 -4.47 4.81 2.03
CA SER A 230 -3.53 4.40 0.99
C SER A 230 -4.19 4.40 -0.38
N LEU A 231 -3.45 4.83 -1.39
CA LEU A 231 -3.81 4.87 -2.80
C LEU A 231 -2.74 4.14 -3.62
N GLY A 232 -3.14 3.54 -4.74
CA GLY A 232 -2.23 3.28 -5.86
C GLY A 232 -1.98 4.57 -6.64
N GLU A 233 -0.79 4.68 -7.24
CA GLU A 233 -0.46 5.73 -8.21
C GLU A 233 -1.53 5.81 -9.29
N SER A 234 -1.87 7.03 -9.70
CA SER A 234 -2.85 7.32 -10.75
C SER A 234 -4.30 6.92 -10.45
N LEU A 235 -4.60 6.35 -9.28
CA LEU A 235 -5.98 5.98 -8.93
C LEU A 235 -6.78 7.18 -8.40
N PRO A 236 -8.03 7.39 -8.86
CA PRO A 236 -8.93 8.40 -8.29
C PRO A 236 -9.38 7.99 -6.89
N PHE A 237 -9.66 8.96 -6.01
CA PHE A 237 -10.24 8.75 -4.68
C PHE A 237 -11.29 9.83 -4.43
N SER A 238 -12.42 9.47 -3.84
CA SER A 238 -13.46 10.44 -3.45
C SER A 238 -13.53 10.62 -1.93
N ILE A 239 -13.48 11.88 -1.49
CA ILE A 239 -13.71 12.29 -0.10
C ILE A 239 -15.21 12.51 0.16
N MET A 240 -15.64 12.20 1.38
CA MET A 240 -17.02 12.39 1.84
C MET A 240 -17.04 12.68 3.34
N GLY A 241 -18.19 13.12 3.84
CA GLY A 241 -18.46 13.30 5.27
C GLY A 241 -19.23 14.57 5.54
N LYS A 242 -19.68 14.72 6.78
CA LYS A 242 -20.37 15.92 7.24
C LYS A 242 -19.64 16.47 8.45
N ILE A 243 -19.66 17.79 8.58
CA ILE A 243 -19.24 18.49 9.78
C ILE A 243 -20.38 19.38 10.28
N THR A 244 -20.62 19.35 11.58
CA THR A 244 -21.45 20.31 12.29
C THR A 244 -20.59 21.07 13.30
N CYS A 245 -20.96 22.32 13.54
CA CYS A 245 -20.25 23.23 14.44
C CYS A 245 -21.27 23.98 15.32
N SER A 246 -20.95 24.20 16.59
CA SER A 246 -21.79 25.02 17.50
C SER A 246 -21.93 26.46 17.00
N GLU A 247 -20.95 26.95 16.24
CA GLU A 247 -20.84 28.29 15.67
C GLU A 247 -20.84 28.27 14.13
N LYS A 248 -21.03 29.44 13.49
CA LYS A 248 -21.00 29.52 12.01
C LYS A 248 -19.58 29.30 11.50
N MET A 249 -19.43 28.37 10.57
CA MET A 249 -18.19 28.20 9.80
C MET A 249 -18.20 29.13 8.60
N GLU A 250 -17.13 29.90 8.41
CA GLU A 250 -16.97 30.83 7.29
C GLU A 250 -16.47 30.11 6.04
N LYS A 251 -15.50 29.21 6.21
CA LYS A 251 -14.79 28.55 5.12
C LYS A 251 -14.37 27.14 5.51
N ALA A 252 -14.49 26.20 4.58
CA ALA A 252 -13.95 24.86 4.68
C ALA A 252 -12.82 24.66 3.65
N ILE A 253 -11.76 23.94 4.03
CA ILE A 253 -10.61 23.71 3.17
C ILE A 253 -10.06 22.28 3.34
N VAL A 254 -9.73 21.66 2.21
CA VAL A 254 -8.92 20.44 2.13
C VAL A 254 -7.56 20.80 1.55
N ASN A 255 -6.50 20.28 2.17
CA ASN A 255 -5.14 20.35 1.63
C ASN A 255 -4.49 18.98 1.67
N ILE A 256 -3.74 18.69 0.60
CA ILE A 256 -2.84 17.54 0.53
C ILE A 256 -1.41 18.07 0.57
N TYR A 257 -0.66 17.69 1.60
CA TYR A 257 0.76 18.02 1.71
C TYR A 257 1.60 16.85 1.24
N ASN A 258 2.69 17.11 0.54
CA ASN A 258 3.72 16.12 0.29
C ASN A 258 4.63 15.93 1.53
N ASN A 259 5.60 15.02 1.44
CA ASN A 259 6.53 14.73 2.53
C ASN A 259 7.46 15.91 2.92
N SER A 260 7.59 16.94 2.07
CA SER A 260 8.33 18.17 2.38
C SER A 260 7.46 19.23 3.08
N GLY A 261 6.18 18.93 3.35
CA GLY A 261 5.24 19.88 3.93
C GLY A 261 4.69 20.93 2.96
N LYS A 262 4.89 20.76 1.65
CA LYS A 262 4.32 21.64 0.61
C LYS A 262 2.92 21.16 0.23
N VAL A 263 1.97 22.09 0.12
CA VAL A 263 0.63 21.80 -0.44
C VAL A 263 0.76 21.47 -1.93
N VAL A 264 0.32 20.28 -2.32
CA VAL A 264 0.34 19.79 -3.71
C VAL A 264 -1.05 19.71 -4.34
N LEU A 265 -2.10 19.57 -3.53
CA LEU A 265 -3.50 19.70 -3.95
C LEU A 265 -4.27 20.47 -2.89
N THR A 266 -5.21 21.30 -3.30
CA THR A 266 -6.04 22.11 -2.41
C THR A 266 -7.40 22.39 -3.02
N ASN A 267 -8.43 22.44 -2.19
CA ASN A 267 -9.73 22.97 -2.57
C ASN A 267 -10.41 23.59 -1.34
N SER A 268 -11.17 24.66 -1.55
CA SER A 268 -11.88 25.34 -0.47
C SER A 268 -13.23 25.88 -0.92
N LYS A 269 -14.16 26.02 0.02
CA LYS A 269 -15.49 26.58 -0.19
C LYS A 269 -15.86 27.52 0.95
N ILE A 270 -16.57 28.59 0.60
CA ILE A 270 -17.28 29.42 1.57
C ILE A 270 -18.47 28.62 2.08
N VAL A 271 -18.71 28.66 3.39
CA VAL A 271 -19.73 27.84 4.06
C VAL A 271 -20.85 28.74 4.59
N ASN A 272 -20.51 29.72 5.45
CA ASN A 272 -21.44 30.63 6.13
C ASN A 272 -22.62 29.92 6.84
N ALA A 273 -22.37 28.72 7.37
CA ALA A 273 -23.37 27.87 8.00
C ALA A 273 -22.76 27.04 9.13
N LYS A 274 -23.62 26.49 9.99
CA LYS A 274 -23.21 25.57 11.07
C LYS A 274 -22.97 24.14 10.60
N ASN A 275 -23.39 23.80 9.38
CA ASN A 275 -23.29 22.46 8.81
C ASN A 275 -22.61 22.55 7.44
N PHE A 276 -21.78 21.56 7.10
CA PHE A 276 -21.11 21.48 5.80
C PHE A 276 -20.91 20.03 5.34
N ASP A 277 -21.21 19.77 4.06
CA ASP A 277 -20.90 18.50 3.40
C ASP A 277 -19.49 18.55 2.79
N ILE A 278 -18.58 17.74 3.33
CA ILE A 278 -17.18 17.64 2.91
C ILE A 278 -17.08 17.17 1.45
N LYS A 279 -18.05 16.39 0.95
CA LYS A 279 -18.10 15.93 -0.46
C LYS A 279 -18.14 17.09 -1.44
N ALA A 280 -18.65 18.27 -1.05
CA ALA A 280 -18.64 19.45 -1.89
C ALA A 280 -17.23 19.92 -2.29
N LEU A 281 -16.18 19.44 -1.62
CA LEU A 281 -14.77 19.72 -1.95
C LEU A 281 -14.16 18.67 -2.89
N ASP A 282 -14.82 17.53 -3.12
CA ASP A 282 -14.23 16.36 -3.80
C ASP A 282 -13.78 16.64 -5.24
N ALA A 283 -14.65 17.27 -6.04
CA ALA A 283 -14.41 17.53 -7.46
C ALA A 283 -13.13 18.34 -7.76
N GLY A 284 -12.63 19.10 -6.77
CA GLY A 284 -11.40 19.88 -6.91
C GLY A 284 -10.12 19.14 -6.50
N ILE A 285 -10.20 17.95 -5.91
CA ILE A 285 -9.03 17.21 -5.42
C ILE A 285 -8.69 16.03 -6.34
N LYS A 286 -7.71 16.24 -7.22
CA LYS A 286 -7.26 15.23 -8.19
C LYS A 286 -6.26 14.24 -7.59
N PHE A 287 -6.70 13.34 -6.71
CA PHE A 287 -5.81 12.33 -6.08
C PHE A 287 -5.03 11.47 -7.09
N GLY A 288 -5.62 11.18 -8.26
CA GLY A 288 -4.93 10.44 -9.34
C GLY A 288 -3.75 11.19 -9.97
N SER A 289 -3.50 12.45 -9.65
CA SER A 289 -2.29 13.16 -10.09
C SER A 289 -1.08 12.94 -9.17
N LEU A 290 -1.29 12.30 -8.02
CA LEU A 290 -0.24 12.10 -7.03
C LEU A 290 0.71 10.98 -7.46
N LYS A 291 2.00 11.26 -7.42
CA LYS A 291 3.07 10.29 -7.64
C LYS A 291 3.25 9.39 -6.40
N PRO A 292 3.93 8.23 -6.53
CA PRO A 292 4.27 7.40 -5.40
C PRO A 292 5.00 8.19 -4.32
N GLY A 293 4.51 8.13 -3.08
CA GLY A 293 5.01 8.99 -2.03
C GLY A 293 4.18 8.94 -0.75
N THR A 294 4.63 9.68 0.24
CA THR A 294 3.87 9.91 1.49
C THR A 294 3.28 11.30 1.43
N TYR A 295 2.00 11.39 1.79
CA TYR A 295 1.23 12.62 1.80
C TYR A 295 0.50 12.78 3.13
N LYS A 296 -0.01 13.97 3.39
CA LYS A 296 -0.87 14.27 4.54
C LYS A 296 -2.16 14.92 4.06
N TYR A 297 -3.28 14.29 4.35
CA TYR A 297 -4.61 14.84 4.15
C TYR A 297 -4.97 15.71 5.35
N THR A 298 -5.40 16.96 5.10
CA THR A 298 -5.98 17.80 6.14
C THR A 298 -7.34 18.33 5.73
N PHE A 299 -8.27 18.32 6.67
CA PHE A 299 -9.54 19.04 6.59
C PHE A 299 -9.60 20.05 7.73
N ALA A 300 -9.90 21.30 7.40
CA ALA A 300 -10.02 22.38 8.37
C ALA A 300 -11.17 23.32 8.03
N VAL A 301 -11.70 23.98 9.04
CA VAL A 301 -12.73 25.01 8.92
C VAL A 301 -12.28 26.30 9.61
N TYR A 302 -12.79 27.43 9.15
CA TYR A 302 -12.59 28.74 9.77
C TYR A 302 -13.86 29.15 10.53
N VAL A 303 -13.70 29.58 11.78
CA VAL A 303 -14.75 30.11 12.63
C VAL A 303 -14.17 31.34 13.31
N ASP A 304 -14.83 32.50 13.15
CA ASP A 304 -14.38 33.79 13.68
C ASP A 304 -12.92 34.09 13.28
N GLY A 305 -12.62 33.95 11.98
CA GLY A 305 -11.29 34.12 11.41
C GLY A 305 -10.22 33.10 11.87
N LYS A 306 -10.51 32.21 12.82
CA LYS A 306 -9.56 31.22 13.35
C LYS A 306 -9.71 29.88 12.65
N LYS A 307 -8.58 29.26 12.32
CA LYS A 307 -8.52 27.95 11.67
C LYS A 307 -8.56 26.81 12.68
N TYR A 308 -9.54 25.91 12.53
CA TYR A 308 -9.66 24.69 13.31
C TYR A 308 -9.43 23.48 12.40
N THR A 309 -8.32 22.76 12.63
CA THR A 309 -7.98 21.56 11.86
C THR A 309 -8.64 20.34 12.50
N GLN A 310 -9.56 19.73 11.77
CA GLN A 310 -10.38 18.62 12.27
C GLN A 310 -9.80 17.25 11.88
N ILE A 311 -9.11 17.19 10.74
CA ILE A 311 -8.42 15.98 10.28
C ILE A 311 -7.02 16.38 9.87
N SER A 312 -6.02 15.62 10.31
CA SER A 312 -4.63 15.79 9.89
C SER A 312 -3.92 14.44 9.87
N GLU A 313 -4.20 13.65 8.84
CA GLU A 313 -3.83 12.24 8.78
C GLU A 313 -2.91 11.94 7.60
N PRO A 314 -1.85 11.12 7.78
CA PRO A 314 -0.98 10.72 6.71
C PRO A 314 -1.63 9.64 5.83
N PHE A 315 -1.30 9.65 4.54
CA PHE A 315 -1.64 8.57 3.61
C PHE A 315 -0.50 8.31 2.63
N LYS A 316 -0.53 7.15 1.98
CA LYS A 316 0.49 6.75 1.00
C LYS A 316 -0.08 6.62 -0.39
N VAL A 317 0.70 7.01 -1.39
CA VAL A 317 0.49 6.64 -2.79
C VAL A 317 1.57 5.62 -3.15
N ARG A 318 1.18 4.45 -3.64
CA ARG A 318 2.07 3.32 -3.93
C ARG A 318 2.28 3.18 -5.43
N ALA A 319 3.52 2.93 -5.84
CA ALA A 319 3.77 2.48 -7.20
C ALA A 319 3.05 1.14 -7.42
N LEU A 320 2.33 1.04 -8.54
CA LEU A 320 1.66 -0.19 -8.97
C LEU A 320 2.60 -1.04 -9.82
N ALA A 321 2.48 -2.37 -9.76
CA ALA A 321 3.14 -3.25 -10.71
C ALA A 321 2.56 -3.01 -12.11
N TRP A 322 3.31 -3.34 -13.17
CA TRP A 322 2.86 -3.09 -14.54
C TRP A 322 1.48 -3.68 -14.89
N PRO A 323 1.16 -4.95 -14.52
CA PRO A 323 -0.19 -5.47 -14.72
C PRO A 323 -1.27 -4.62 -14.02
N ASP A 324 -0.98 -4.13 -12.81
CA ASP A 324 -1.92 -3.30 -12.04
C ASP A 324 -2.06 -1.90 -12.64
N LYS A 325 -0.98 -1.32 -13.20
CA LYS A 325 -1.00 -0.05 -13.94
C LYS A 325 -1.82 -0.14 -15.21
N ILE A 326 -1.65 -1.23 -15.97
CA ILE A 326 -2.43 -1.52 -17.18
C ILE A 326 -3.91 -1.64 -16.82
N ALA A 327 -4.25 -2.40 -15.77
CA ALA A 327 -5.64 -2.53 -15.30
C ALA A 327 -6.25 -1.21 -14.85
N SER A 328 -5.50 -0.41 -14.08
CA SER A 328 -5.93 0.92 -13.64
C SER A 328 -6.20 1.84 -14.84
N THR A 329 -5.31 1.82 -15.82
CA THR A 329 -5.46 2.58 -17.06
C THR A 329 -6.68 2.11 -17.84
N ALA A 330 -6.89 0.80 -17.97
CA ALA A 330 -8.07 0.22 -18.59
C ALA A 330 -9.36 0.70 -17.92
N ILE A 331 -9.42 0.72 -16.59
CA ILE A 331 -10.58 1.21 -15.83
C ILE A 331 -10.81 2.71 -16.06
N ALA A 332 -9.73 3.51 -16.06
CA ALA A 332 -9.82 4.96 -16.25
C ALA A 332 -10.25 5.37 -17.67
N LEU A 333 -9.82 4.60 -18.66
CA LEU A 333 -10.13 4.85 -20.07
C LEU A 333 -11.45 4.21 -20.51
N ALA A 334 -11.91 3.17 -19.82
CA ALA A 334 -13.22 2.60 -20.06
C ALA A 334 -14.34 3.56 -19.61
N TRP A 335 -15.50 3.44 -20.28
CA TRP A 335 -16.74 4.06 -19.83
C TRP A 335 -17.01 3.70 -18.36
N PRO A 336 -17.56 4.63 -17.54
CA PRO A 336 -17.90 4.33 -16.16
C PRO A 336 -18.73 3.05 -16.04
N LEU A 337 -18.53 2.33 -14.92
CA LEU A 337 -19.16 1.05 -14.61
C LEU A 337 -20.67 1.04 -14.95
N GLY A 338 -21.03 0.36 -16.04
CA GLY A 338 -22.39 -0.05 -16.32
C GLY A 338 -22.59 -1.46 -15.76
N THR A 339 -23.11 -1.58 -14.55
CA THR A 339 -23.74 -2.86 -14.17
C THR A 339 -24.99 -3.03 -15.03
N ALA A 340 -25.42 -4.27 -15.28
CA ALA A 340 -26.68 -4.55 -15.98
C ALA A 340 -27.94 -4.11 -15.20
N GLU A 341 -27.78 -3.29 -14.16
CA GLU A 341 -28.87 -2.61 -13.48
C GLU A 341 -29.17 -1.33 -14.25
N GLU A 342 -30.42 -1.18 -14.67
CA GLU A 342 -30.93 -0.09 -15.52
C GLU A 342 -30.53 1.32 -15.05
N LYS A 343 -30.40 1.54 -13.73
CA LYS A 343 -29.97 2.83 -13.15
C LYS A 343 -28.50 3.22 -13.38
N TYR A 344 -27.65 2.28 -13.80
CA TYR A 344 -26.25 2.53 -14.17
C TYR A 344 -26.02 2.40 -15.68
N MET A 345 -27.08 2.10 -16.45
CA MET A 345 -27.05 2.20 -17.89
C MET A 345 -27.21 3.67 -18.28
N TYR A 346 -26.19 4.23 -18.93
CA TYR A 346 -26.37 5.49 -19.65
C TYR A 346 -26.97 5.20 -21.02
N ASN A 347 -28.03 5.93 -21.39
CA ASN A 347 -28.48 6.01 -22.78
C ASN A 347 -27.29 6.48 -23.63
N GLY A 348 -27.04 5.83 -24.77
CA GLY A 348 -25.78 5.87 -25.53
C GLY A 348 -25.05 7.23 -25.53
N GLY A 349 -23.74 7.21 -25.27
CA GLY A 349 -22.95 8.43 -25.04
C GLY A 349 -21.56 8.46 -25.69
N GLU A 350 -20.98 9.67 -25.70
CA GLU A 350 -19.67 10.00 -26.26
C GLU A 350 -18.48 9.61 -25.39
N ALA A 351 -17.37 9.13 -25.97
CA ALA A 351 -16.14 8.78 -25.26
C ALA A 351 -15.78 9.73 -24.12
N SER A 352 -15.28 9.15 -23.02
CA SER A 352 -14.74 9.93 -21.92
C SER A 352 -13.66 10.89 -22.43
N ALA A 353 -13.62 12.10 -21.88
CA ALA A 353 -12.59 13.08 -22.23
C ALA A 353 -11.18 12.49 -22.02
N ALA A 354 -11.00 11.65 -20.98
CA ALA A 354 -9.75 10.94 -20.72
C ALA A 354 -9.36 9.99 -21.86
N PHE A 355 -10.30 9.23 -22.42
CA PHE A 355 -10.01 8.35 -23.56
C PHE A 355 -9.69 9.14 -24.83
N LYS A 356 -10.41 10.23 -25.11
CA LYS A 356 -10.10 11.13 -26.23
C LYS A 356 -8.69 11.73 -26.09
N THR A 357 -8.31 12.17 -24.88
CA THR A 357 -6.96 12.66 -24.59
C THR A 357 -5.89 11.59 -24.80
N ALA A 358 -6.09 10.39 -24.24
CA ALA A 358 -5.14 9.29 -24.39
C ALA A 358 -4.92 8.90 -25.86
N LEU A 359 -6.00 8.85 -26.64
CA LEU A 359 -5.92 8.60 -28.08
C LEU A 359 -5.11 9.67 -28.81
N ASN A 360 -5.37 10.95 -28.54
CA ASN A 360 -4.62 12.06 -29.15
C ASN A 360 -3.13 12.02 -28.79
N GLU A 361 -2.80 11.64 -27.56
CA GLU A 361 -1.42 11.56 -27.09
C GLU A 361 -0.65 10.42 -27.74
N VAL A 362 -1.22 9.21 -27.77
CA VAL A 362 -0.50 8.03 -28.29
C VAL A 362 -0.58 7.88 -29.81
N TYR A 363 -1.53 8.55 -30.47
CA TYR A 363 -1.72 8.49 -31.92
C TYR A 363 -1.82 9.90 -32.52
N THR A 364 -0.77 10.68 -32.34
CA THR A 364 -0.64 12.09 -32.74
C THR A 364 -0.94 12.37 -34.22
N ASN A 365 -0.73 11.40 -35.10
CA ASN A 365 -0.87 11.56 -36.55
C ASN A 365 -2.32 11.36 -37.06
N ARG A 366 -3.32 11.32 -36.17
CA ARG A 366 -4.74 11.25 -36.56
C ARG A 366 -5.57 12.32 -35.87
N SER A 367 -6.10 13.24 -36.66
CA SER A 367 -7.22 14.09 -36.30
C SER A 367 -8.54 13.38 -36.66
N ASN A 368 -9.61 13.64 -35.91
CA ASN A 368 -10.98 13.13 -36.15
C ASN A 368 -11.23 11.67 -35.76
N TRP A 369 -11.08 11.36 -34.47
CA TRP A 369 -11.60 10.14 -33.82
C TRP A 369 -13.12 9.96 -33.92
N GLY A 370 -13.84 10.91 -34.55
CA GLY A 370 -15.28 10.87 -34.79
C GLY A 370 -15.72 9.97 -35.95
N ALA A 371 -14.80 9.48 -36.79
CA ALA A 371 -15.11 8.41 -37.75
C ALA A 371 -14.78 7.06 -37.11
N ALA A 372 -15.80 6.24 -36.90
CA ALA A 372 -15.71 4.94 -36.24
C ALA A 372 -14.52 4.10 -36.78
N PRO A 373 -13.73 3.44 -35.91
CA PRO A 373 -12.88 2.35 -36.36
C PRO A 373 -13.77 1.35 -37.11
N LYS A 374 -13.40 0.94 -38.33
CA LYS A 374 -14.15 -0.07 -39.08
C LYS A 374 -14.41 -1.28 -38.18
N VAL A 375 -15.63 -1.83 -38.26
CA VAL A 375 -16.09 -2.99 -37.49
C VAL A 375 -15.00 -4.07 -37.45
N GLY A 376 -14.54 -4.43 -36.25
CA GLY A 376 -13.38 -5.31 -36.03
C GLY A 376 -12.20 -4.62 -35.34
N ALA A 377 -12.10 -3.29 -35.45
CA ALA A 377 -10.96 -2.50 -34.97
C ALA A 377 -11.25 -1.64 -33.72
N SER A 378 -12.21 -2.02 -32.86
CA SER A 378 -12.51 -1.26 -31.64
C SER A 378 -11.82 -1.82 -30.39
N CYS A 379 -11.76 -3.14 -30.22
CA CYS A 379 -11.21 -3.78 -29.03
C CYS A 379 -9.68 -3.75 -28.99
N ASP A 380 -9.05 -3.95 -30.15
CA ASP A 380 -7.63 -3.75 -30.43
C ASP A 380 -7.18 -2.29 -30.24
N VAL A 381 -7.95 -1.31 -30.73
CA VAL A 381 -7.69 0.12 -30.49
C VAL A 381 -7.74 0.42 -29.00
N PHE A 382 -8.75 -0.09 -28.28
CA PHE A 382 -8.85 0.12 -26.84
C PHE A 382 -7.65 -0.47 -26.10
N VAL A 383 -7.34 -1.75 -26.31
CA VAL A 383 -6.23 -2.42 -25.60
C VAL A 383 -4.87 -1.81 -25.99
N GLY A 384 -4.66 -1.50 -27.28
CA GLY A 384 -3.47 -0.79 -27.73
C GLY A 384 -3.32 0.59 -27.09
N THR A 385 -4.41 1.36 -27.01
CA THR A 385 -4.41 2.67 -26.32
C THR A 385 -4.06 2.51 -24.84
N VAL A 386 -4.66 1.55 -24.14
CA VAL A 386 -4.37 1.30 -22.72
C VAL A 386 -2.91 0.94 -22.51
N CYS A 387 -2.35 0.03 -23.31
CA CYS A 387 -0.97 -0.41 -23.14
C CYS A 387 0.02 0.74 -23.38
N ARG A 388 -0.18 1.52 -24.45
CA ARG A 388 0.67 2.68 -24.77
C ARG A 388 0.53 3.79 -23.75
N TYR A 389 -0.69 4.16 -23.40
CA TYR A 389 -0.98 5.25 -22.46
C TYR A 389 -0.60 4.90 -21.01
N SER A 390 -0.56 3.61 -20.66
CA SER A 390 -0.02 3.18 -19.37
C SER A 390 1.50 3.38 -19.26
N GLY A 391 2.20 3.56 -20.40
CA GLY A 391 3.65 3.65 -20.50
C GLY A 391 4.36 2.30 -20.45
N TYR A 392 3.63 1.17 -20.52
CA TYR A 392 4.23 -0.16 -20.45
C TYR A 392 4.80 -0.60 -21.80
N ASP A 393 3.98 -0.52 -22.84
CA ASP A 393 4.34 -0.95 -24.20
C ASP A 393 3.92 0.13 -25.19
N GLU A 394 4.83 1.07 -25.42
CA GLU A 394 4.64 2.20 -26.33
C GLU A 394 4.56 1.77 -27.81
N LYS A 395 4.96 0.53 -28.11
CA LYS A 395 4.97 -0.04 -29.47
C LYS A 395 3.76 -0.93 -29.75
N MET A 396 2.90 -1.18 -28.76
CA MET A 396 1.72 -2.03 -28.91
C MET A 396 0.89 -1.61 -30.14
N PRO A 397 0.67 -2.52 -31.11
CA PRO A 397 0.00 -2.17 -32.35
C PRO A 397 -1.49 -1.90 -32.14
N ARG A 398 -2.05 -1.11 -33.06
CA ARG A 398 -3.46 -0.67 -33.05
C ARG A 398 -4.43 -1.71 -33.64
N GLY A 399 -3.97 -2.91 -33.97
CA GLY A 399 -4.76 -3.87 -34.73
C GLY A 399 -4.39 -5.32 -34.47
N LEU A 400 -5.37 -6.21 -34.50
CA LEU A 400 -5.12 -7.65 -34.56
C LEU A 400 -4.54 -8.10 -35.92
N GLY A 401 -4.52 -7.22 -36.94
CA GLY A 401 -3.93 -7.47 -38.27
C GLY A 401 -4.72 -8.47 -39.12
N ASP A 402 -4.44 -8.53 -40.43
CA ASP A 402 -4.50 -9.85 -41.09
C ASP A 402 -3.31 -10.69 -40.56
N MET A 403 -3.32 -12.00 -40.77
CA MET A 403 -2.51 -13.03 -40.11
C MET A 403 -0.96 -12.89 -40.19
N SER A 404 -0.40 -11.72 -40.46
CA SER A 404 1.03 -11.49 -40.69
C SER A 404 1.70 -10.33 -39.91
N SER A 405 0.99 -9.57 -39.05
CA SER A 405 1.62 -8.52 -38.21
C SER A 405 0.78 -8.01 -37.02
N GLY A 406 -0.10 -8.87 -36.49
CA GLY A 406 -1.11 -8.51 -35.48
C GLY A 406 -0.63 -8.33 -34.03
N GLN A 407 -1.55 -7.95 -33.13
CA GLN A 407 -1.32 -7.99 -31.68
C GLN A 407 -0.92 -9.38 -31.16
N TRP A 408 -1.38 -10.46 -31.79
CA TRP A 408 -0.91 -11.82 -31.48
C TRP A 408 0.60 -11.95 -31.64
N GLU A 409 1.12 -11.56 -32.80
CA GLU A 409 2.53 -11.67 -33.12
C GLU A 409 3.37 -10.69 -32.29
N HIS A 410 2.87 -9.48 -32.05
CA HIS A 410 3.52 -8.52 -31.16
C HIS A 410 3.65 -9.06 -29.74
N LEU A 411 2.61 -9.66 -29.18
CA LEU A 411 2.67 -10.22 -27.82
C LEU A 411 3.50 -11.51 -27.76
N ASP A 412 3.49 -12.34 -28.81
CA ASP A 412 4.30 -13.56 -28.89
C ASP A 412 5.80 -13.25 -29.04
N SER A 413 6.16 -12.15 -29.72
CA SER A 413 7.56 -11.76 -29.98
C SER A 413 8.11 -10.73 -29.00
N SER A 414 7.28 -10.13 -28.14
CA SER A 414 7.71 -9.07 -27.22
C SER A 414 8.25 -9.62 -25.91
N ASP A 415 9.44 -9.16 -25.52
CA ASP A 415 10.03 -9.42 -24.20
C ASP A 415 9.23 -8.78 -23.04
N LEU A 416 8.28 -7.89 -23.36
CA LEU A 416 7.41 -7.25 -22.37
C LEU A 416 6.22 -8.14 -22.00
N TRP A 417 5.87 -9.13 -22.80
CA TRP A 417 4.67 -9.93 -22.58
C TRP A 417 5.02 -11.40 -22.41
N GLN A 418 4.49 -11.98 -21.34
CA GLN A 418 4.65 -13.40 -21.07
C GLN A 418 3.31 -14.09 -21.30
N GLU A 419 3.26 -15.08 -22.19
CA GLU A 419 2.13 -15.99 -22.28
C GLU A 419 2.02 -16.79 -20.97
N VAL A 420 0.82 -16.82 -20.37
CA VAL A 420 0.55 -17.51 -19.11
C VAL A 420 -0.40 -18.67 -19.32
N SER A 421 -0.08 -19.80 -18.69
CA SER A 421 -0.96 -20.97 -18.71
C SER A 421 -2.33 -20.62 -18.12
N TYR A 422 -3.38 -20.98 -18.84
CA TYR A 422 -4.75 -20.64 -18.49
C TYR A 422 -5.66 -21.87 -18.64
N ASN A 423 -6.29 -22.29 -17.54
CA ASN A 423 -7.16 -23.46 -17.52
C ASN A 423 -8.63 -23.09 -17.58
N TYR A 424 -8.96 -21.98 -18.24
CA TYR A 424 -10.34 -21.50 -18.38
C TYR A 424 -11.03 -21.23 -17.04
N LYS A 425 -10.28 -20.72 -16.06
CA LYS A 425 -10.77 -20.34 -14.73
C LYS A 425 -10.43 -18.90 -14.40
N GLU A 426 -11.35 -18.19 -13.76
CA GLU A 426 -11.11 -16.81 -13.32
C GLU A 426 -9.93 -16.70 -12.34
N SER A 427 -9.69 -17.73 -11.53
CA SER A 427 -8.58 -17.79 -10.57
C SER A 427 -7.20 -17.65 -11.21
N ASP A 428 -7.09 -17.98 -12.50
CA ASP A 428 -5.83 -18.00 -13.24
C ASP A 428 -5.49 -16.58 -13.76
N LEU A 429 -6.49 -15.69 -13.79
CA LEU A 429 -6.39 -14.32 -14.27
C LEU A 429 -5.96 -13.33 -13.18
N ARG A 430 -5.14 -12.37 -13.60
CA ARG A 430 -4.66 -11.24 -12.82
C ARG A 430 -4.97 -9.95 -13.54
N ASN A 431 -5.06 -8.87 -12.78
CA ASN A 431 -5.31 -7.56 -13.35
C ASN A 431 -4.27 -7.22 -14.39
N GLY A 432 -4.73 -6.67 -15.51
CA GLY A 432 -3.87 -6.26 -16.62
C GLY A 432 -3.51 -7.40 -17.55
N ASP A 433 -3.93 -8.63 -17.26
CA ASP A 433 -3.79 -9.72 -18.21
C ASP A 433 -4.56 -9.39 -19.49
N ILE A 434 -3.87 -9.46 -20.62
CA ILE A 434 -4.47 -9.37 -21.94
C ILE A 434 -4.98 -10.75 -22.31
N ILE A 435 -6.25 -10.85 -22.67
CA ILE A 435 -6.85 -12.09 -23.14
C ILE A 435 -7.17 -11.91 -24.62
N ILE A 436 -6.63 -12.79 -25.45
CA ILE A 436 -6.91 -12.83 -26.89
C ILE A 436 -7.48 -14.18 -27.26
N TYR A 437 -8.54 -14.15 -28.06
CA TYR A 437 -9.14 -15.38 -28.56
C TYR A 437 -9.81 -15.23 -29.92
N GLN A 438 -9.90 -16.35 -30.63
CA GLN A 438 -10.65 -16.47 -31.88
C GLN A 438 -11.95 -17.25 -31.64
N ARG A 439 -13.08 -16.68 -32.06
CA ARG A 439 -14.40 -17.31 -32.01
C ARG A 439 -14.52 -18.42 -33.07
N PRO A 440 -15.46 -19.37 -32.93
CA PRO A 440 -15.65 -20.43 -33.92
C PRO A 440 -15.97 -19.90 -35.32
N THR A 441 -16.66 -18.75 -35.37
CA THR A 441 -16.99 -17.98 -36.57
C THR A 441 -15.78 -17.34 -37.27
N GLY A 442 -14.56 -17.47 -36.72
CA GLY A 442 -13.32 -16.92 -37.27
C GLY A 442 -12.98 -15.50 -36.79
N SER A 443 -13.90 -14.81 -36.13
CA SER A 443 -13.65 -13.45 -35.60
C SER A 443 -12.76 -13.47 -34.37
N GLU A 444 -11.78 -12.56 -34.35
CA GLU A 444 -10.83 -12.39 -33.25
C GLU A 444 -11.30 -11.33 -32.26
N HIS A 445 -10.84 -11.44 -31.02
CA HIS A 445 -11.24 -10.54 -29.94
C HIS A 445 -10.14 -10.41 -28.91
N ILE A 446 -9.93 -9.20 -28.40
CA ILE A 446 -8.95 -8.88 -27.36
C ILE A 446 -9.60 -8.06 -26.24
N CYS A 447 -9.22 -8.35 -25.00
CA CYS A 447 -9.70 -7.62 -23.82
C CYS A 447 -8.66 -7.64 -22.70
N ILE A 448 -8.83 -6.76 -21.72
CA ILE A 448 -7.98 -6.70 -20.52
C ILE A 448 -8.80 -7.18 -19.33
N TYR A 449 -8.30 -8.17 -18.59
CA TYR A 449 -8.92 -8.57 -17.34
C TYR A 449 -8.65 -7.53 -16.24
N VAL A 450 -9.70 -7.11 -15.55
CA VAL A 450 -9.63 -6.17 -14.43
C VAL A 450 -10.45 -6.68 -13.26
N LYS A 451 -9.97 -6.46 -12.03
CA LYS A 451 -10.75 -6.69 -10.81
C LYS A 451 -11.19 -5.39 -10.20
N ILE A 452 -12.47 -5.32 -9.87
CA ILE A 452 -13.12 -4.15 -9.26
C ILE A 452 -13.90 -4.67 -8.06
N ASN A 453 -13.62 -4.14 -6.87
CA ASN A 453 -14.21 -4.64 -5.61
C ASN A 453 -14.05 -6.16 -5.42
N GLY A 454 -12.96 -6.74 -5.93
CA GLY A 454 -12.65 -8.17 -5.83
C GLY A 454 -13.43 -9.10 -6.75
N LYS A 455 -14.24 -8.55 -7.66
CA LYS A 455 -14.91 -9.29 -8.74
C LYS A 455 -14.18 -9.07 -10.05
N GLY A 456 -14.06 -10.10 -10.88
CA GLY A 456 -13.49 -9.98 -12.22
C GLY A 456 -14.44 -9.35 -13.23
N TYR A 457 -13.85 -8.57 -14.13
CA TYR A 457 -14.49 -7.91 -15.26
C TYR A 457 -13.54 -7.95 -16.47
N LEU A 458 -14.09 -7.73 -17.65
CA LEU A 458 -13.30 -7.49 -18.86
C LEU A 458 -13.43 -6.02 -19.25
N ALA A 459 -12.30 -5.35 -19.42
CA ALA A 459 -12.23 -4.04 -20.04
C ALA A 459 -11.95 -4.25 -21.54
N GLU A 460 -12.90 -3.85 -22.37
CA GLU A 460 -12.88 -4.08 -23.81
C GLU A 460 -13.72 -3.02 -24.54
N ALA A 461 -13.74 -2.99 -25.88
CA ALA A 461 -14.60 -2.05 -26.60
C ALA A 461 -16.06 -2.53 -26.68
N ALA A 462 -17.00 -1.60 -26.56
CA ALA A 462 -18.43 -1.86 -26.64
C ALA A 462 -18.92 -1.94 -28.10
N ILE A 463 -19.68 -2.99 -28.41
CA ILE A 463 -20.24 -3.25 -29.75
C ILE A 463 -21.21 -2.13 -30.21
N LYS A 464 -21.87 -1.44 -29.27
CA LYS A 464 -22.90 -0.44 -29.58
C LYS A 464 -22.45 1.02 -29.48
N THR A 465 -21.30 1.30 -28.85
CA THR A 465 -20.85 2.68 -28.58
C THR A 465 -19.42 2.97 -29.00
N TYR A 466 -18.68 2.01 -29.57
CA TYR A 466 -17.36 2.21 -30.19
C TYR A 466 -16.25 2.70 -29.23
N TYR A 467 -16.45 2.59 -27.91
CA TYR A 467 -15.50 3.02 -26.87
C TYR A 467 -15.27 1.91 -25.82
N GLY A 468 -14.25 2.08 -24.97
CA GLY A 468 -13.97 1.15 -23.88
C GLY A 468 -15.17 1.02 -22.93
N HIS A 469 -15.43 -0.18 -22.43
CA HIS A 469 -16.44 -0.48 -21.41
C HIS A 469 -15.95 -1.63 -20.53
N ILE A 470 -16.63 -1.80 -19.39
CA ILE A 470 -16.33 -2.85 -18.42
C ILE A 470 -17.50 -3.82 -18.40
N SER A 471 -17.29 -5.04 -18.89
CA SER A 471 -18.29 -6.11 -18.90
C SER A 471 -18.10 -7.04 -17.70
N LYS A 472 -19.20 -7.38 -17.01
CA LYS A 472 -19.17 -8.28 -15.86
C LYS A 472 -18.91 -9.71 -16.32
N ILE A 473 -17.95 -10.35 -15.68
CA ILE A 473 -17.73 -11.78 -15.82
C ILE A 473 -18.73 -12.52 -14.94
N THR A 474 -19.57 -13.36 -15.55
CA THR A 474 -20.42 -14.32 -14.83
C THR A 474 -19.84 -15.72 -14.91
N SER A 475 -20.23 -16.60 -13.98
CA SER A 475 -19.77 -17.99 -13.88
C SER A 475 -20.04 -18.85 -15.14
N GLY A 476 -20.86 -18.36 -16.08
CA GLY A 476 -21.13 -19.00 -17.37
C GLY A 476 -20.53 -18.28 -18.59
N SER A 477 -19.65 -17.29 -18.38
CA SER A 477 -19.10 -16.46 -19.46
C SER A 477 -18.39 -17.32 -20.52
N LYS A 478 -18.66 -17.03 -21.80
CA LYS A 478 -18.06 -17.73 -22.95
C LYS A 478 -16.53 -17.67 -23.01
N ILE A 479 -15.92 -16.77 -22.23
CA ILE A 479 -14.45 -16.65 -22.14
C ILE A 479 -13.82 -17.81 -21.34
N PHE A 480 -14.59 -18.49 -20.50
CA PHE A 480 -14.16 -19.66 -19.72
C PHE A 480 -14.52 -21.00 -20.35
N LYS A 481 -14.95 -21.02 -21.60
CA LYS A 481 -15.34 -22.25 -22.30
C LYS A 481 -14.39 -22.49 -23.46
N SER A 482 -13.51 -23.48 -23.33
CA SER A 482 -12.56 -23.86 -24.37
C SER A 482 -13.26 -24.27 -25.68
N SER A 483 -14.39 -24.96 -25.59
CA SER A 483 -15.21 -25.39 -26.74
C SER A 483 -15.69 -24.23 -27.62
N ASP A 484 -15.75 -23.01 -27.07
CA ASP A 484 -16.25 -21.83 -27.78
C ASP A 484 -15.12 -21.04 -28.46
N LYS A 485 -13.91 -21.62 -28.62
CA LYS A 485 -12.70 -20.91 -29.03
C LYS A 485 -11.81 -21.78 -29.95
N LYS A 486 -11.32 -21.20 -31.04
CA LYS A 486 -10.36 -21.86 -31.97
C LYS A 486 -8.90 -21.64 -31.54
N LYS A 487 -8.60 -20.45 -31.04
CA LYS A 487 -7.32 -20.04 -30.47
C LYS A 487 -7.59 -19.22 -29.22
N PHE A 488 -6.81 -19.40 -28.16
CA PHE A 488 -6.97 -18.68 -26.91
C PHE A 488 -5.62 -18.54 -26.22
N LYS A 489 -5.23 -17.31 -25.90
CA LYS A 489 -4.03 -17.02 -25.12
C LYS A 489 -4.30 -15.93 -24.08
N VAL A 490 -3.53 -16.00 -23.01
CA VAL A 490 -3.48 -14.96 -21.98
C VAL A 490 -2.04 -14.48 -21.91
N TYR A 491 -1.85 -13.18 -21.98
CA TYR A 491 -0.56 -12.53 -21.84
C TYR A 491 -0.54 -11.66 -20.60
N ARG A 492 0.58 -11.66 -19.90
CA ARG A 492 0.80 -10.87 -18.71
C ARG A 492 2.04 -10.00 -18.91
N ALA A 493 1.92 -8.73 -18.54
CA ALA A 493 3.06 -7.83 -18.47
C ALA A 493 4.13 -8.42 -17.54
N ALA A 494 5.36 -8.52 -18.03
CA ALA A 494 6.54 -8.77 -17.21
C ALA A 494 6.69 -7.68 -16.13
N ASN A 495 7.23 -8.07 -14.96
CA ASN A 495 7.41 -7.17 -13.82
C ASN A 495 8.65 -6.30 -13.94
#